data_AF-A0A949NGT6-F1
#
_entry.id   AF-A0A949NGT6-F1
#
_cell.length_a   1.000
_cell.length_b   1.000
_cell.length_c   1.000
_cell.angle_alpha   90.00
_cell.angle_beta   90.00
_cell.angle_gamma   90.00
#
_symmetry.space_group_name_H-M   'P 1'
#
loop_
_entity.id
_entity.type
_entity.pdbx_description
1 polymer ?
#
loop_
_entity_poly.entity_id
_entity_poly.type
_entity_poly.pdbx_seq_one_letter_code
_entity_poly.pdbx_strand_id
1 'polypeptide(L)' 'MIATHWKLNSSPYAVPIYKKLGFRNTDTEQLMNGIRYTPMKINIKSKLRS' A
#
# COMPACT_ATOMS: atom_id res chain seq x y z
N MET A 1 -7.66 -13.13 -15.89
CA MET A 1 -6.67 -12.29 -15.18
C MET A 1 -7.08 -12.24 -13.71
N ILE A 2 -6.28 -12.76 -12.79
CA ILE A 2 -6.56 -12.57 -11.35
C ILE A 2 -5.89 -11.25 -10.96
N ALA A 3 -6.69 -10.30 -10.48
CA ALA A 3 -6.17 -9.05 -9.94
C ALA A 3 -5.85 -9.27 -8.47
N THR A 4 -4.58 -9.42 -8.13
CA THR A 4 -4.16 -9.58 -6.74
C THR A 4 -3.89 -8.20 -6.15
N HIS A 5 -4.62 -7.85 -5.08
CA HIS A 5 -4.39 -6.60 -4.36
C HIS A 5 -3.62 -6.87 -3.06
N TRP A 6 -2.58 -6.09 -2.78
CA TRP A 6 -1.84 -6.19 -1.52
C TRP A 6 -2.07 -4.92 -0.71
N LYS A 7 -2.23 -5.06 0.61
CA LYS A 7 -2.41 -3.96 1.57
C LYS A 7 -1.16 -3.80 2.42
N LEU A 8 -0.84 -2.56 2.79
CA LEU A 8 0.34 -2.19 3.57
C LEU A 8 -0.01 -1.01 4.50
N ASN A 9 0.47 -1.04 5.73
CA ASN A 9 0.46 0.12 6.62
C ASN A 9 1.84 0.77 6.57
N SER A 10 1.91 1.97 5.99
CA SER A 10 3.18 2.66 5.75
C SER A 10 3.48 3.69 6.83
N SER A 11 4.71 3.73 7.35
CA SER A 11 5.16 4.87 8.16
C SER A 11 5.07 6.17 7.35
N PRO A 12 4.69 7.32 7.95
CA PRO A 12 4.55 8.60 7.22
C PRO A 12 5.76 8.95 6.35
N TYR A 13 6.97 8.64 6.83
CA TYR A 13 8.22 8.87 6.10
C TYR A 13 8.40 7.97 4.88
N ALA A 14 7.80 6.79 4.87
CA ALA A 14 7.92 5.82 3.79
C ALA A 14 6.84 5.99 2.70
N VAL A 15 5.78 6.76 2.96
CA VAL A 15 4.69 7.01 2.00
C VAL A 15 5.21 7.47 0.63
N PRO A 16 6.17 8.43 0.51
CA PRO A 16 6.68 8.84 -0.79
C PRO A 16 7.40 7.72 -1.55
N ILE A 17 8.06 6.81 -0.83
CA ILE A 17 8.76 5.65 -1.43
C ILE A 17 7.74 4.67 -1.99
N TYR A 18 6.74 4.28 -1.20
CA TYR A 18 5.73 3.33 -1.66
C TYR A 18 4.84 3.89 -2.77
N LYS A 19 4.60 5.21 -2.79
CA LYS A 19 3.94 5.88 -3.93
C LYS A 19 4.73 5.68 -5.24
N LYS A 20 6.06 5.81 -5.21
CA LYS A 20 6.92 5.54 -6.39
C LYS A 20 6.86 4.08 -6.83
N LEU A 21 6.66 3.14 -5.91
CA LEU A 21 6.49 1.71 -6.19
C LEU A 21 5.09 1.35 -6.72
N GLY A 22 4.18 2.31 -6.82
CA GLY A 22 2.82 2.09 -7.33
C GLY A 22 1.77 1.79 -6.27
N PHE A 23 2.12 1.87 -4.98
CA PHE A 23 1.11 1.87 -3.92
C PHE A 23 0.31 3.18 -3.93
N ARG A 24 -0.95 3.08 -3.52
CA ARG A 24 -1.85 4.22 -3.35
C ARG A 24 -2.43 4.22 -1.96
N ASN A 25 -2.56 5.41 -1.37
CA ASN A 25 -3.24 5.58 -0.09
C ASN A 25 -4.68 5.07 -0.22
N THR A 26 -5.11 4.26 0.73
CA THR A 26 -6.52 3.85 0.84
C THR A 26 -7.29 4.73 1.81
N ASP A 27 -6.57 5.43 2.69
CA ASP A 27 -7.11 6.32 3.70
C ASP A 27 -6.07 7.39 4.08
N THR A 28 -6.42 8.29 4.99
CA THR A 28 -5.51 9.29 5.58
C THR A 28 -4.53 8.67 6.58
N GLU A 29 -3.60 9.48 7.10
CA GLU A 29 -2.74 9.07 8.22
C GLU A 29 -3.59 8.74 9.45
N GLN A 30 -3.30 7.62 10.09
CA GLN A 30 -3.98 7.10 11.28
C GLN A 30 -2.98 7.04 12.43
N LEU A 31 -3.45 7.29 13.66
CA LEU A 31 -2.70 7.14 14.90
C LEU A 31 -3.32 6.02 15.72
N MET A 32 -2.61 4.90 15.87
CA MET A 32 -3.08 3.76 16.67
C MET A 32 -1.99 3.37 17.66
N ASN A 33 -2.33 3.35 18.96
CA ASN A 33 -1.43 2.97 20.04
C ASN A 33 -0.09 3.73 20.01
N GLY A 34 -0.13 5.02 19.66
CA GLY A 34 1.06 5.88 19.54
C GLY A 34 1.84 5.74 18.23
N ILE A 35 1.44 4.84 17.33
CA ILE A 35 2.10 4.63 16.03
C ILE A 35 1.29 5.33 14.94
N ARG A 36 1.97 6.21 14.18
CA ARG A 36 1.42 6.84 12.99
C ARG A 36 1.67 5.97 11.77
N TYR A 37 0.64 5.72 10.97
CA TYR A 37 0.76 5.00 9.71
C TYR A 37 -0.29 5.46 8.70
N THR A 38 0.01 5.33 7.42
CA THR A 38 -0.92 5.56 6.31
C THR A 38 -1.25 4.21 5.65
N PRO A 39 -2.51 3.78 5.65
CA PRO A 39 -2.94 2.59 4.91
C PRO A 39 -2.78 2.78 3.40
N MET A 40 -2.19 1.78 2.73
CA MET A 40 -1.90 1.79 1.30
C MET A 40 -2.24 0.46 0.64
N LYS A 41 -2.49 0.47 -0.68
CA LYS A 41 -2.68 -0.73 -1.50
C LYS A 41 -1.94 -0.67 -2.83
N ILE A 42 -1.54 -1.82 -3.35
CA ILE A 42 -1.04 -1.98 -4.72
C ILE A 42 -1.84 -3.06 -5.43
N ASN A 43 -2.14 -2.83 -6.72
CA ASN A 43 -2.81 -3.81 -7.57
C ASN A 43 -1.76 -4.44 -8.48
N ILE A 44 -1.49 -5.72 -8.27
CA ILE A 44 -0.53 -6.49 -9.08
C ILE A 44 -1.32 -7.27 -10.11
N LYS A 45 -1.01 -7.05 -11.39
CA LYS A 45 -1.50 -7.89 -12.47
C LYS A 45 -0.54 -9.07 -12.61
N SER A 46 -0.92 -10.25 -12.13
CA SER A 46 -0.21 -11.47 -12.50
C SER A 46 -0.79 -12.00 -13.80
N LYS A 47 0.08 -12.24 -14.79
CA LYS A 47 -0.22 -13.25 -15.81
C LYS A 47 -0.11 -14.60 -15.10
N LEU A 48 -1.14 -15.44 -15.17
CA LEU A 48 -0.96 -16.85 -14.84
C LEU A 48 0.23 -17.34 -15.68
N ARG A 49 1.29 -17.83 -15.03
CA ARG A 49 2.35 -18.54 -15.73
C ARG A 49 1.70 -19.79 -16.33
N SER A 50 1.66 -19.85 -17.65
CA SER A 50 1.36 -21.06 -18.41
C SER A 50 2.43 -22.12 -18.16
#